data_AF-A0A1F8RIZ0-F1
#
_entry.id   AF-A0A1F8RIZ0-F1
#
_cell.length_a   1.000
_cell.length_b   1.000
_cell.length_c   1.000
_cell.angle_alpha   90.00
_cell.angle_beta   90.00
_cell.angle_gamma   90.00
#
_symmetry.space_group_name_H-M   'P 1'
#
loop_
_entity.id
_entity.type
_entity.pdbx_description
1 polymer ?
#
loop_
_entity_poly.entity_id
_entity_poly.type
_entity_poly.pdbx_seq_one_letter_code
_entity_poly.pdbx_strand_id
1 'polypeptide(L)'
;MQGFFYKQFTVEKNAINAAPLFFEQQTERFNQETKMKPFNFGTKLVWRVFGPVAALAMLAGFVFAPTSTAYADDGTAATPGGKALEKAYQRELKWLSIQQEHLNKAGEFTGKVQTFIDEQKAKGKDTSALEAALAAFNQQVAAAQGEHDNAASILSAHAGFDENGQVTNREAARETVKSAHEALANARKTLWQAERELRKALKDWRQANKSK
;
A
#
# COMPACT_ATOMS: atom_id res chain seq x y z
N MET A 1 13.40 21.28 40.97
CA MET A 1 13.89 22.40 40.13
C MET A 1 15.19 21.99 39.45
N GLN A 2 15.65 22.74 38.45
CA GLN A 2 17.02 22.90 37.90
C GLN A 2 18.12 21.90 38.36
N GLY A 3 18.97 21.34 37.49
CA GLY A 3 19.15 21.52 36.04
C GLY A 3 20.62 21.27 35.66
N PHE A 4 20.91 20.72 34.48
CA PHE A 4 22.29 20.46 34.02
C PHE A 4 22.50 20.81 32.55
N PHE A 5 23.58 21.56 32.28
CA PHE A 5 24.12 21.79 30.94
C PHE A 5 24.77 20.51 30.40
N TYR A 6 24.79 20.32 29.08
CA TYR A 6 25.98 19.78 28.42
C TYR A 6 26.22 20.38 27.02
N LYS A 7 27.51 20.37 26.66
CA LYS A 7 28.22 21.10 25.60
C LYS A 7 27.58 21.10 24.20
N GLN A 8 27.90 22.15 23.44
CA GLN A 8 27.87 22.11 21.97
C GLN A 8 28.77 20.99 21.43
N PHE A 9 28.36 20.36 20.33
CA PHE A 9 29.25 19.59 19.46
C PHE A 9 29.61 20.44 18.24
N THR A 10 30.91 20.72 18.08
CA THR A 10 31.46 21.34 16.87
C THR A 10 31.33 20.36 15.71
N VAL A 11 30.60 20.74 14.65
CA VAL A 11 30.56 19.94 13.42
C VAL A 11 31.81 20.25 12.61
N GLU A 12 32.75 19.32 12.62
CA GLU A 12 34.01 19.42 11.88
C GLU A 12 33.76 19.30 10.35
N LYS A 13 34.48 20.10 9.58
CA LYS A 13 34.35 20.13 8.11
C LYS A 13 35.35 19.17 7.46
N ASN A 14 34.95 17.93 7.17
CA ASN A 14 35.36 17.21 5.95
C ASN A 14 34.71 15.83 5.83
N ALA A 15 33.78 15.70 4.87
CA ALA A 15 33.30 14.42 4.33
C ALA A 15 32.62 14.66 2.97
N ILE A 16 33.35 15.23 2.00
CA ILE A 16 32.89 15.31 0.61
C ILE A 16 33.04 13.92 0.00
N ASN A 17 32.03 13.47 -0.76
CA ASN A 17 31.91 12.12 -1.38
C ASN A 17 31.59 10.98 -0.41
N ALA A 18 30.32 10.89 0.00
CA ALA A 18 29.69 9.63 0.43
C ALA A 18 28.26 9.58 -0.12
N ALA A 19 28.07 8.92 -1.28
CA ALA A 19 26.73 8.69 -1.83
C ALA A 19 25.97 7.68 -0.94
N PRO A 20 24.66 7.88 -0.68
CA PRO A 20 23.92 7.00 0.20
C PRO A 20 23.59 5.66 -0.48
N LEU A 21 24.26 4.59 -0.05
CA LEU A 21 24.03 3.17 -0.40
C LEU A 21 22.60 2.64 -0.12
N PHE A 22 21.67 3.53 0.25
CA PHE A 22 20.29 3.23 0.60
C PHE A 22 19.35 3.15 -0.62
N PHE A 23 19.78 3.68 -1.77
CA PHE A 23 18.99 3.64 -3.01
C PHE A 23 19.14 2.30 -3.74
N GLU A 24 20.39 1.89 -4.05
CA GLU A 24 20.69 0.58 -4.67
C GLU A 24 20.18 -0.60 -3.84
N GLN A 25 20.18 -0.50 -2.51
CA GLN A 25 19.69 -1.57 -1.63
C GLN A 25 18.17 -1.80 -1.73
N GLN A 26 17.38 -0.80 -2.18
CA GLN A 26 15.94 -0.98 -2.41
C GLN A 26 15.64 -1.56 -3.79
N THR A 27 16.36 -1.12 -4.84
CA THR A 27 16.21 -1.69 -6.19
C THR A 27 16.68 -3.15 -6.24
N GLU A 28 17.78 -3.50 -5.56
CA GLU A 28 18.21 -4.89 -5.36
C GLU A 28 17.13 -5.75 -4.68
N ARG A 29 16.46 -5.24 -3.63
CA ARG A 29 15.42 -6.03 -2.92
C ARG A 29 14.19 -6.28 -3.78
N PHE A 30 13.67 -5.27 -4.48
CA PHE A 30 12.58 -5.47 -5.43
C PHE A 30 12.98 -6.46 -6.55
N ASN A 31 14.20 -6.33 -7.10
CA ASN A 31 14.66 -7.19 -8.18
C ASN A 31 14.91 -8.64 -7.72
N GLN A 32 15.41 -8.86 -6.50
CA GLN A 32 15.62 -10.22 -5.97
C GLN A 32 14.31 -10.95 -5.64
N GLU A 33 13.24 -10.27 -5.22
CA GLU A 33 11.95 -10.93 -5.00
C GLU A 33 11.33 -11.46 -6.31
N THR A 34 11.60 -10.83 -7.46
CA THR A 34 11.20 -11.38 -8.78
C THR A 34 11.92 -12.68 -9.18
N LYS A 35 12.99 -13.07 -8.47
CA LYS A 35 13.71 -14.33 -8.70
C LYS A 35 13.18 -15.50 -7.85
N MET A 36 12.09 -15.32 -7.11
CA MET A 36 11.38 -16.46 -6.51
C MET A 36 10.69 -17.31 -7.59
N LYS A 37 10.76 -18.63 -7.41
CA LYS A 37 10.28 -19.64 -8.36
C LYS A 37 8.80 -19.40 -8.71
N PRO A 38 8.34 -19.70 -9.94
CA PRO A 38 6.94 -19.50 -10.32
C PRO A 38 6.03 -20.26 -9.34
N PHE A 39 5.23 -19.51 -8.58
CA PHE A 39 4.35 -20.10 -7.58
C PHE A 39 3.18 -20.77 -8.30
N ASN A 40 3.36 -22.05 -8.57
CA ASN A 40 2.57 -22.82 -9.51
C ASN A 40 1.20 -23.17 -8.90
N PHE A 41 0.30 -22.17 -8.85
CA PHE A 41 -1.05 -22.30 -8.30
C PHE A 41 -1.91 -23.17 -9.22
N GLY A 42 -1.89 -24.48 -8.95
CA GLY A 42 -2.30 -25.51 -9.89
C GLY A 42 -3.76 -25.40 -10.37
N THR A 43 -3.93 -25.44 -11.69
CA THR A 43 -5.22 -25.29 -12.39
C THR A 43 -6.29 -26.31 -11.95
N LYS A 44 -7.33 -25.81 -11.25
CA LYS A 44 -8.71 -26.34 -10.93
C LYS A 44 -9.20 -25.54 -9.69
N LEU A 45 -10.47 -25.25 -9.37
CA LEU A 45 -11.83 -25.72 -9.69
C LEU A 45 -12.81 -24.64 -9.11
N VAL A 46 -13.91 -24.09 -9.68
CA VAL A 46 -14.67 -24.14 -10.95
C VAL A 46 -15.25 -22.71 -11.23
N TRP A 47 -15.65 -22.38 -12.46
CA TRP A 47 -16.51 -21.22 -12.78
C TRP A 47 -18.03 -21.51 -12.60
N ARG A 48 -18.72 -20.73 -11.77
CA ARG A 48 -20.16 -20.33 -11.83
C ARG A 48 -20.45 -19.42 -10.60
N VAL A 49 -21.32 -18.41 -10.61
CA VAL A 49 -22.34 -17.96 -11.57
C VAL A 49 -22.29 -16.42 -11.70
N PHE A 50 -22.25 -15.90 -12.92
CA PHE A 50 -23.08 -14.76 -13.34
C PHE A 50 -23.35 -14.86 -14.85
N GLY A 51 -24.58 -14.53 -15.26
CA GLY A 51 -25.05 -14.68 -16.65
C GLY A 51 -24.65 -13.50 -17.55
N PRO A 52 -24.74 -13.65 -18.89
CA PRO A 52 -24.24 -12.67 -19.84
C PRO A 52 -25.18 -11.48 -20.05
N VAL A 53 -24.60 -10.30 -20.19
CA VAL A 53 -25.16 -9.20 -20.99
C VAL A 53 -24.18 -8.97 -22.14
N ALA A 54 -24.62 -9.19 -23.38
CA ALA A 54 -23.76 -9.20 -24.55
C ALA A 54 -24.22 -8.17 -25.60
N ALA A 55 -23.49 -7.06 -25.70
CA ALA A 55 -23.41 -6.18 -26.87
C ALA A 55 -22.09 -5.37 -26.76
N LEU A 56 -21.04 -5.68 -27.51
CA LEU A 56 -20.78 -5.25 -28.91
C LEU A 56 -20.56 -3.75 -29.09
N ALA A 57 -19.29 -3.33 -28.99
CA ALA A 57 -18.70 -2.29 -29.83
C ALA A 57 -17.16 -2.50 -29.90
N MET A 58 -16.62 -2.74 -31.09
CA MET A 58 -15.18 -2.52 -31.34
C MET A 58 -14.99 -1.05 -31.68
N LEU A 59 -14.02 -0.36 -31.05
CA LEU A 59 -13.49 0.89 -31.58
C LEU A 59 -11.97 1.01 -31.32
N ALA A 60 -11.33 1.70 -32.27
CA ALA A 60 -9.90 1.97 -32.43
C ALA A 60 -9.00 1.86 -31.18
N GLY A 61 -7.87 1.15 -31.34
CA GLY A 61 -6.77 1.20 -30.38
C GLY A 61 -6.10 2.57 -30.36
N PHE A 62 -6.31 3.35 -29.30
CA PHE A 62 -5.55 4.57 -29.04
C PHE A 62 -4.27 4.20 -28.30
N VAL A 63 -3.13 4.15 -29.02
CA VAL A 63 -1.82 3.94 -28.40
C VAL A 63 -1.46 5.22 -27.63
N PHE A 64 -1.72 5.21 -26.32
CA PHE A 64 -1.31 6.28 -25.42
C PHE A 64 0.20 6.22 -25.18
N ALA A 65 0.97 6.61 -26.20
CA ALA A 65 2.39 6.85 -26.05
C ALA A 65 2.59 7.96 -25.01
N PRO A 66 3.48 7.79 -24.01
CA PRO A 66 3.76 8.84 -23.05
C PRO A 66 4.43 10.00 -23.81
N THR A 67 3.68 11.09 -24.01
CA THR A 67 4.23 12.33 -24.56
C THR A 67 5.08 13.00 -23.49
N SER A 68 6.33 12.55 -23.36
CA SER A 68 7.34 13.17 -22.51
C SER A 68 7.50 14.63 -22.90
N THR A 69 6.85 15.53 -22.16
CA THR A 69 6.90 16.96 -22.38
C THR A 69 8.27 17.47 -21.96
N ALA A 70 9.15 17.62 -22.96
CA ALA A 70 10.49 18.17 -22.80
C ALA A 70 10.43 19.67 -22.47
N TYR A 71 10.12 19.98 -21.22
CA TYR A 71 10.33 21.30 -20.65
C TYR A 71 11.84 21.55 -20.50
N ALA A 72 12.29 22.77 -20.83
CA ALA A 72 13.70 23.13 -20.73
C ALA A 72 14.14 23.23 -19.27
N ASP A 73 15.23 22.52 -18.93
CA ASP A 73 15.87 22.57 -17.62
C ASP A 73 16.90 23.71 -17.60
N ASP A 74 16.46 24.91 -17.19
CA ASP A 74 17.37 25.95 -16.70
C ASP A 74 17.85 25.53 -15.30
N GLY A 75 18.87 24.66 -15.27
CA GLY A 75 19.39 23.96 -14.08
C GLY A 75 19.64 24.86 -12.87
N THR A 76 18.61 25.03 -12.03
CA THR A 76 18.59 26.00 -10.94
C THR A 76 18.62 25.30 -9.59
N ALA A 77 19.55 25.70 -8.72
CA ALA A 77 19.85 25.04 -7.45
C ALA A 77 18.60 24.73 -6.61
N ALA A 78 18.50 23.47 -6.16
CA ALA A 78 17.33 22.86 -5.52
C ALA A 78 16.58 23.79 -4.54
N THR A 79 15.51 24.42 -5.04
CA THR A 79 14.74 25.40 -4.26
C THR A 79 14.17 24.78 -2.98
N PRO A 80 13.95 25.54 -1.89
CA PRO A 80 13.56 24.98 -0.59
C PRO A 80 12.31 24.08 -0.59
N GLY A 81 11.43 24.23 -1.59
CA GLY A 81 10.26 23.37 -1.77
C GLY A 81 10.53 22.01 -2.45
N GLY A 82 11.62 21.86 -3.22
CA GLY A 82 12.04 20.58 -3.79
C GLY A 82 12.36 19.58 -2.67
N LYS A 83 13.25 19.98 -1.76
CA LYS A 83 13.64 19.20 -0.56
C LYS A 83 12.49 18.85 0.40
N ALA A 84 11.35 19.52 0.29
CA ALA A 84 10.13 19.17 1.02
C ALA A 84 9.33 18.05 0.33
N LEU A 85 9.31 18.05 -1.01
CA LEU A 85 8.67 17.04 -1.86
C LEU A 85 9.50 15.75 -1.95
N GLU A 86 10.82 15.84 -2.08
CA GLU A 86 11.76 14.70 -1.98
C GLU A 86 11.51 13.92 -0.68
N LYS A 87 11.47 14.64 0.45
CA LYS A 87 11.15 14.08 1.77
C LYS A 87 9.71 13.59 1.88
N ALA A 88 8.79 14.03 1.03
CA ALA A 88 7.41 13.54 1.01
C ALA A 88 7.32 12.24 0.23
N TYR A 89 7.87 12.18 -0.98
CA TYR A 89 8.01 10.97 -1.79
C TYR A 89 8.62 9.80 -1.00
N GLN A 90 9.72 10.05 -0.29
CA GLN A 90 10.37 9.06 0.59
C GLN A 90 9.52 8.67 1.83
N ARG A 91 8.54 9.48 2.26
CA ARG A 91 7.55 9.08 3.28
C ARG A 91 6.43 8.23 2.68
N GLU A 92 5.93 8.57 1.50
CA GLU A 92 4.87 7.78 0.83
C GLU A 92 5.40 6.40 0.44
N LEU A 93 6.62 6.27 -0.09
CA LEU A 93 7.31 4.98 -0.31
C LEU A 93 7.42 4.15 0.99
N LYS A 94 7.77 4.78 2.11
CA LYS A 94 7.83 4.10 3.42
C LYS A 94 6.44 3.70 3.93
N TRP A 95 5.41 4.51 3.70
CA TRP A 95 4.04 4.18 4.11
C TRP A 95 3.45 3.07 3.25
N LEU A 96 3.75 3.04 1.94
CA LEU A 96 3.47 1.92 1.05
C LEU A 96 3.98 0.60 1.67
N SER A 97 5.28 0.51 1.98
CA SER A 97 5.86 -0.68 2.62
C SER A 97 5.16 -1.09 3.92
N ILE A 98 4.89 -0.14 4.83
CA ILE A 98 4.16 -0.40 6.09
C ILE A 98 2.71 -0.84 5.84
N GLN A 99 2.06 -0.35 4.78
CA GLN A 99 0.70 -0.72 4.44
C GLN A 99 0.61 -2.14 3.86
N GLN A 100 1.60 -2.58 3.06
CA GLN A 100 1.65 -3.97 2.63
C GLN A 100 1.85 -4.93 3.80
N GLU A 101 2.64 -4.55 4.83
CA GLU A 101 2.67 -5.34 6.08
C GLU A 101 1.28 -5.44 6.74
N HIS A 102 0.47 -4.37 6.70
CA HIS A 102 -0.88 -4.37 7.29
C HIS A 102 -1.87 -5.20 6.47
N LEU A 103 -1.77 -5.18 5.14
CA LEU A 103 -2.53 -6.05 4.22
C LEU A 103 -2.18 -7.52 4.46
N ASN A 104 -0.90 -7.86 4.60
CA ASN A 104 -0.44 -9.22 4.91
C ASN A 104 -0.99 -9.70 6.28
N LYS A 105 -0.95 -8.84 7.31
CA LYS A 105 -1.51 -9.11 8.64
C LYS A 105 -3.04 -9.25 8.64
N ALA A 106 -3.74 -8.58 7.71
CA ALA A 106 -5.18 -8.78 7.50
C ALA A 106 -5.46 -10.19 6.93
N GLY A 107 -4.66 -10.68 5.99
CA GLY A 107 -4.74 -12.06 5.49
C GLY A 107 -4.51 -13.11 6.60
N GLU A 108 -3.53 -12.91 7.47
CA GLU A 108 -3.35 -13.76 8.66
C GLU A 108 -4.58 -13.74 9.59
N PHE A 109 -5.20 -12.58 9.77
CA PHE A 109 -6.38 -12.41 10.62
C PHE A 109 -7.59 -13.15 10.03
N THR A 110 -7.80 -13.07 8.71
CA THR A 110 -8.82 -13.85 7.98
C THR A 110 -8.67 -15.35 8.27
N GLY A 111 -7.46 -15.91 8.15
CA GLY A 111 -7.20 -17.32 8.44
C GLY A 111 -7.55 -17.71 9.88
N LYS A 112 -7.10 -16.91 10.86
CA LYS A 112 -7.37 -17.13 12.29
C LYS A 112 -8.87 -17.05 12.62
N VAL A 113 -9.63 -16.19 11.93
CA VAL A 113 -11.08 -16.07 12.10
C VAL A 113 -11.84 -17.20 11.41
N GLN A 114 -11.39 -17.68 10.24
CA GLN A 114 -11.97 -18.86 9.59
C GLN A 114 -11.84 -20.10 10.49
N THR A 115 -10.63 -20.39 11.01
CA THR A 115 -10.42 -21.50 11.95
C THR A 115 -11.32 -21.38 13.19
N PHE A 116 -11.49 -20.17 13.74
CA PHE A 116 -12.41 -19.94 14.84
C PHE A 116 -13.88 -20.25 14.47
N ILE A 117 -14.34 -19.83 13.28
CA ILE A 117 -15.67 -20.15 12.76
C ILE A 117 -15.86 -21.66 12.65
N ASP A 118 -14.93 -22.36 12.00
CA ASP A 118 -15.00 -23.81 11.78
C ASP A 118 -15.06 -24.58 13.11
N GLU A 119 -14.26 -24.14 14.09
CA GLU A 119 -14.31 -24.63 15.47
C GLU A 119 -15.68 -24.47 16.13
N GLN A 120 -16.40 -23.37 15.90
CA GLN A 120 -17.72 -23.17 16.51
C GLN A 120 -18.82 -23.92 15.74
N LYS A 121 -18.70 -24.09 14.42
CA LYS A 121 -19.57 -24.96 13.60
C LYS A 121 -19.46 -26.41 14.04
N ALA A 122 -18.25 -26.91 14.27
CA ALA A 122 -18.00 -28.24 14.82
C ALA A 122 -18.62 -28.44 16.23
N LYS A 123 -18.86 -27.35 16.97
CA LYS A 123 -19.52 -27.34 18.29
C LYS A 123 -21.03 -27.09 18.18
N GLY A 124 -21.62 -27.19 16.99
CA GLY A 124 -23.06 -27.06 16.74
C GLY A 124 -23.61 -25.63 16.91
N LYS A 125 -22.76 -24.60 16.91
CA LYS A 125 -23.19 -23.20 17.07
C LYS A 125 -23.46 -22.55 15.72
N ASP A 126 -24.44 -21.66 15.68
CA ASP A 126 -24.67 -20.78 14.53
C ASP A 126 -23.52 -19.76 14.42
N THR A 127 -22.92 -19.71 13.23
CA THR A 127 -21.81 -18.83 12.84
C THR A 127 -22.14 -17.95 11.65
N SER A 128 -23.38 -17.97 11.15
CA SER A 128 -23.83 -17.24 9.95
C SER A 128 -23.43 -15.76 9.95
N ALA A 129 -23.61 -15.06 11.08
CA ALA A 129 -23.23 -13.67 11.24
C ALA A 129 -21.70 -13.43 11.23
N LEU A 130 -20.89 -14.41 11.65
CA LEU A 130 -19.42 -14.33 11.56
C LEU A 130 -18.93 -14.60 10.13
N GLU A 131 -19.55 -15.54 9.43
CA GLU A 131 -19.25 -15.85 8.03
C GLU A 131 -19.56 -14.65 7.12
N ALA A 132 -20.72 -14.01 7.32
CA ALA A 132 -21.07 -12.77 6.64
C ALA A 132 -20.08 -11.63 6.94
N ALA A 133 -19.67 -11.46 8.21
CA ALA A 133 -18.70 -10.44 8.60
C ALA A 133 -17.29 -10.73 8.03
N LEU A 134 -16.87 -11.99 7.94
CA LEU A 134 -15.59 -12.38 7.36
C LEU A 134 -15.59 -12.19 5.83
N ALA A 135 -16.69 -12.50 5.15
CA ALA A 135 -16.85 -12.23 3.72
C ALA A 135 -16.78 -10.72 3.42
N ALA A 136 -17.47 -9.89 4.22
CA ALA A 136 -17.40 -8.44 4.10
C ALA A 136 -15.99 -7.88 4.41
N PHE A 137 -15.30 -8.44 5.41
CA PHE A 137 -13.91 -8.10 5.70
C PHE A 137 -12.99 -8.39 4.52
N ASN A 138 -13.08 -9.58 3.91
CA ASN A 138 -12.27 -9.97 2.76
C ASN A 138 -12.52 -9.06 1.54
N GLN A 139 -13.76 -8.63 1.31
CA GLN A 139 -14.09 -7.65 0.26
C GLN A 139 -13.44 -6.29 0.53
N GLN A 140 -13.48 -5.79 1.77
CA GLN A 140 -12.83 -4.53 2.14
C GLN A 140 -11.29 -4.62 2.09
N VAL A 141 -10.69 -5.77 2.44
CA VAL A 141 -9.24 -6.02 2.27
C VAL A 141 -8.86 -5.99 0.79
N ALA A 142 -9.63 -6.62 -0.09
CA ALA A 142 -9.38 -6.58 -1.53
C ALA A 142 -9.50 -5.16 -2.11
N ALA A 143 -10.50 -4.39 -1.68
CA ALA A 143 -10.63 -2.97 -2.07
C ALA A 143 -9.45 -2.12 -1.57
N ALA A 144 -8.95 -2.38 -0.37
CA ALA A 144 -7.77 -1.69 0.16
C ALA A 144 -6.46 -2.10 -0.54
N GLN A 145 -6.34 -3.34 -1.01
CA GLN A 145 -5.23 -3.76 -1.86
C GLN A 145 -5.28 -3.01 -3.20
N GLY A 146 -6.46 -2.84 -3.83
CA GLY A 146 -6.59 -2.07 -5.07
C GLY A 146 -6.16 -0.60 -4.94
N GLU A 147 -6.53 0.08 -3.84
CA GLU A 147 -6.04 1.43 -3.52
C GLU A 147 -4.53 1.45 -3.23
N HIS A 148 -3.99 0.40 -2.60
CA HIS A 148 -2.56 0.25 -2.34
C HIS A 148 -1.75 0.05 -3.64
N ASP A 149 -2.22 -0.82 -4.54
CA ASP A 149 -1.61 -1.10 -5.84
C ASP A 149 -1.64 0.13 -6.75
N ASN A 150 -2.71 0.94 -6.67
CA ASN A 150 -2.79 2.25 -7.30
C ASN A 150 -1.70 3.21 -6.77
N ALA A 151 -1.52 3.31 -5.45
CA ALA A 151 -0.44 4.10 -4.86
C ALA A 151 0.95 3.60 -5.28
N ALA A 152 1.16 2.28 -5.35
CA ALA A 152 2.39 1.68 -5.85
C ALA A 152 2.65 2.08 -7.31
N SER A 153 1.62 2.04 -8.16
CA SER A 153 1.71 2.45 -9.56
C SER A 153 2.08 3.93 -9.71
N ILE A 154 1.39 4.83 -9.00
CA ILE A 154 1.66 6.28 -9.01
C ILE A 154 3.11 6.58 -8.59
N LEU A 155 3.60 5.93 -7.53
CA LEU A 155 4.98 6.12 -7.07
C LEU A 155 5.97 5.54 -8.08
N SER A 156 5.74 4.32 -8.61
CA SER A 156 6.61 3.67 -9.60
C SER A 156 6.77 4.45 -10.91
N ALA A 157 5.84 5.35 -11.25
CA ALA A 157 5.94 6.24 -12.41
C ALA A 157 6.95 7.38 -12.22
N HIS A 158 7.44 7.63 -10.99
CA HIS A 158 8.43 8.67 -10.65
C HIS A 158 8.10 10.10 -11.18
N ALA A 159 6.84 10.40 -11.51
CA ALA A 159 6.52 11.60 -12.28
C ALA A 159 6.87 12.89 -11.53
N GLY A 160 7.78 13.67 -12.12
CA GLY A 160 8.35 14.90 -11.54
C GLY A 160 9.57 14.70 -10.64
N PHE A 161 10.04 13.46 -10.49
CA PHE A 161 11.30 13.12 -9.85
C PHE A 161 12.32 12.58 -10.87
N ASP A 162 13.59 12.50 -10.50
CA ASP A 162 14.57 11.66 -11.18
C ASP A 162 14.57 10.23 -10.60
N GLU A 163 15.52 9.40 -11.06
CA GLU A 163 15.73 8.06 -10.50
C GLU A 163 16.06 8.15 -9.01
N ASN A 164 16.94 9.07 -8.59
CA ASN A 164 17.36 9.27 -7.20
C ASN A 164 16.26 9.83 -6.27
N GLY A 165 15.09 10.20 -6.79
CA GLY A 165 14.00 10.82 -6.03
C GLY A 165 14.18 12.32 -5.74
N GLN A 166 15.08 12.99 -6.47
CA GLN A 166 15.24 14.45 -6.52
C GLN A 166 14.15 15.06 -7.42
N VAL A 167 13.70 16.30 -7.16
CA VAL A 167 12.62 16.92 -7.95
C VAL A 167 13.16 17.49 -9.27
N THR A 168 12.67 16.95 -10.39
CA THR A 168 12.92 17.44 -11.76
C THR A 168 11.81 18.34 -12.26
N ASN A 169 10.54 18.01 -11.98
CA ASN A 169 9.38 18.88 -12.22
C ASN A 169 8.54 18.99 -10.95
N ARG A 170 8.53 20.20 -10.38
CA ARG A 170 7.90 20.51 -9.09
C ARG A 170 6.38 20.36 -9.08
N GLU A 171 5.70 20.49 -10.21
CA GLU A 171 4.24 20.39 -10.28
C GLU A 171 3.80 18.94 -10.45
N ALA A 172 4.48 18.19 -11.32
CA ALA A 172 4.31 16.74 -11.39
C ALA A 172 4.64 16.06 -10.04
N ALA A 173 5.77 16.43 -9.40
CA ALA A 173 6.17 15.87 -8.11
C ALA A 173 5.15 16.13 -6.97
N ARG A 174 4.43 17.26 -7.04
CA ARG A 174 3.33 17.57 -6.11
C ARG A 174 2.15 16.63 -6.34
N GLU A 175 1.71 16.45 -7.58
CA GLU A 175 0.53 15.63 -7.87
C GLU A 175 0.81 14.13 -7.67
N THR A 176 2.03 13.65 -7.97
CA THR A 176 2.49 12.30 -7.65
C THR A 176 2.41 12.02 -6.15
N VAL A 177 2.99 12.88 -5.32
CA VAL A 177 2.94 12.74 -3.84
C VAL A 177 1.50 12.83 -3.33
N LYS A 178 0.70 13.79 -3.82
CA LYS A 178 -0.69 13.97 -3.41
C LYS A 178 -1.55 12.74 -3.75
N SER A 179 -1.47 12.26 -4.99
CA SER A 179 -2.29 11.15 -5.50
C SER A 179 -1.94 9.83 -4.82
N ALA A 180 -0.65 9.56 -4.61
CA ALA A 180 -0.20 8.42 -3.82
C ALA A 180 -0.70 8.51 -2.38
N HIS A 181 -0.59 9.68 -1.74
CA HIS A 181 -1.06 9.90 -0.37
C HIS A 181 -2.58 9.69 -0.22
N GLU A 182 -3.37 10.18 -1.19
CA GLU A 182 -4.84 10.00 -1.23
C GLU A 182 -5.21 8.51 -1.32
N ALA A 183 -4.56 7.75 -2.20
CA ALA A 183 -4.77 6.31 -2.33
C ALA A 183 -4.31 5.51 -1.09
N LEU A 184 -3.12 5.80 -0.53
CA LEU A 184 -2.65 5.21 0.73
C LEU A 184 -3.61 5.51 1.90
N ALA A 185 -4.19 6.71 1.95
CA ALA A 185 -5.17 7.10 2.95
C ALA A 185 -6.48 6.32 2.81
N ASN A 186 -6.98 6.15 1.58
CA ASN A 186 -8.17 5.33 1.29
C ASN A 186 -7.95 3.86 1.70
N ALA A 187 -6.86 3.23 1.26
CA ALA A 187 -6.52 1.87 1.63
C ALA A 187 -6.46 1.69 3.16
N ARG A 188 -5.80 2.61 3.88
CA ARG A 188 -5.70 2.59 5.35
C ARG A 188 -7.07 2.76 6.03
N LYS A 189 -7.90 3.66 5.53
CA LYS A 189 -9.25 3.93 6.05
C LYS A 189 -10.13 2.69 5.92
N THR A 190 -10.15 2.08 4.74
CA THR A 190 -10.91 0.86 4.44
C THR A 190 -10.50 -0.30 5.35
N LEU A 191 -9.19 -0.59 5.49
CA LEU A 191 -8.71 -1.63 6.42
C LEU A 191 -9.14 -1.41 7.87
N TRP A 192 -9.07 -0.16 8.36
CA TRP A 192 -9.45 0.17 9.73
C TRP A 192 -10.96 0.03 9.98
N GLN A 193 -11.79 0.36 8.99
CA GLN A 193 -13.24 0.14 9.07
C GLN A 193 -13.55 -1.37 9.09
N ALA A 194 -12.98 -2.13 8.15
CA ALA A 194 -13.13 -3.58 8.04
C ALA A 194 -12.72 -4.30 9.34
N GLU A 195 -11.53 -4.01 9.87
CA GLU A 195 -11.01 -4.64 11.08
C GLU A 195 -11.93 -4.37 12.28
N ARG A 196 -12.39 -3.13 12.44
CA ARG A 196 -13.29 -2.72 13.51
C ARG A 196 -14.65 -3.43 13.42
N GLU A 197 -15.16 -3.63 12.21
CA GLU A 197 -16.43 -4.31 11.94
C GLU A 197 -16.33 -5.82 12.23
N LEU A 198 -15.28 -6.49 11.76
CA LEU A 198 -15.06 -7.91 12.06
C LEU A 198 -14.76 -8.15 13.56
N ARG A 199 -13.95 -7.30 14.20
CA ARG A 199 -13.73 -7.32 15.66
C ARG A 199 -15.03 -7.11 16.44
N LYS A 200 -15.96 -6.29 15.94
CA LYS A 200 -17.30 -6.11 16.53
C LYS A 200 -18.14 -7.37 16.39
N ALA A 201 -18.24 -7.96 15.19
CA ALA A 201 -18.98 -9.20 14.98
C ALA A 201 -18.47 -10.34 15.89
N LEU A 202 -17.15 -10.49 16.01
CA LEU A 202 -16.49 -11.42 16.93
C LEU A 202 -16.75 -11.13 18.41
N LYS A 203 -17.00 -9.88 18.81
CA LYS A 203 -17.40 -9.52 20.17
C LYS A 203 -18.87 -9.89 20.40
N ASP A 204 -19.76 -9.42 19.53
CA ASP A 204 -21.21 -9.56 19.69
C ASP A 204 -21.63 -11.04 19.67
N TRP A 205 -21.08 -11.83 18.74
CA TRP A 205 -21.26 -13.28 18.69
C TRP A 205 -20.81 -13.96 19.99
N ARG A 206 -19.65 -13.57 20.55
CA ARG A 206 -19.14 -14.12 21.81
C ARG A 206 -20.02 -13.72 23.00
N GLN A 207 -20.67 -12.55 22.98
CA GLN A 207 -21.62 -12.16 24.02
C GLN A 207 -22.90 -13.01 23.95
N ALA A 208 -23.48 -13.18 22.75
CA ALA A 208 -24.64 -14.05 22.53
C ALA A 208 -24.38 -15.54 22.88
N ASN A 209 -23.13 -15.99 22.78
CA ASN A 209 -22.68 -17.35 23.10
C ASN A 209 -21.99 -17.49 24.47
N LYS A 210 -22.10 -16.48 25.36
CA LYS A 210 -21.58 -16.54 26.75
C LYS A 210 -22.67 -16.67 27.81
N SER A 211 -23.93 -16.41 27.46
CA SER A 211 -25.09 -16.54 28.35
C SER A 211 -25.82 -17.88 28.19
N LYS A 212 -25.08 -18.96 27.90
CA LYS A 212 -25.49 -20.36 27.77
C LYS A 212 -24.33 -21.24 28.23
#